data_AF-A0A327JJP2-F1
#
_entry.id   AF-A0A327JJP2-F1
#
_cell.length_a   1.000
_cell.length_b   1.000
_cell.length_c   1.000
_cell.angle_alpha   90.00
_cell.angle_beta   90.00
_cell.angle_gamma   90.00
#
_symmetry.space_group_name_H-M   'P 1'
#
loop_
_entity.id
_entity.type
_entity.pdbx_description
1 polymer ?
#
loop_
_entity_poly.entity_id
_entity_poly.type
_entity_poly.pdbx_seq_one_letter_code
_entity_poly.pdbx_strand_id
1 'polypeptide(L)'
;MLKKIFLLFLMLTVLPCFAQDQVLLQSKVTVNHIPNGFYGNWRVKSDIISTDTVGIFKTKSIDFWNISRCGNVITLENPFSGASQSVTVESVKTNYIKFRKVGDYDNKKLTDTVTLTLGKDTFWGINEIKLDTISGIDGHVMKTEKATYQIKGEKLSGTSIGE
;
A
#
# COMPACT_ATOMS: atom_id res chain seq x y z
N MET A 1 -71.28 16.85 24.09
CA MET A 1 -70.47 18.09 24.19
C MET A 1 -69.07 17.81 23.69
N LEU A 2 -68.67 18.54 22.64
CA LEU A 2 -67.35 18.49 22.01
C LEU A 2 -66.26 18.98 22.97
N LYS A 3 -65.13 18.28 23.11
CA LYS A 3 -63.88 18.87 23.64
C LYS A 3 -62.63 18.09 23.17
N LYS A 4 -61.95 18.68 22.18
CA LYS A 4 -60.48 18.88 22.05
C LYS A 4 -59.61 17.60 22.07
N ILE A 5 -59.18 17.08 20.92
CA ILE A 5 -57.89 17.37 20.25
C ILE A 5 -56.69 17.27 21.20
N PHE A 6 -55.88 16.22 21.03
CA PHE A 6 -54.44 16.38 20.78
C PHE A 6 -53.90 15.19 19.98
N LEU A 7 -53.60 15.43 18.71
CA LEU A 7 -52.76 14.57 17.88
C LEU A 7 -51.35 14.58 18.48
N LEU A 8 -50.77 13.40 18.74
CA LEU A 8 -49.31 13.27 18.82
C LEU A 8 -48.86 12.37 17.67
N PHE A 9 -48.61 13.01 16.53
CA PHE A 9 -47.99 12.41 15.37
C PHE A 9 -46.47 12.37 15.64
N LEU A 10 -45.99 11.26 16.20
CA LEU A 10 -44.55 11.03 16.36
C LEU A 10 -43.98 10.60 15.00
N MET A 11 -43.61 11.58 14.17
CA MET A 11 -42.71 11.33 13.04
C MET A 11 -41.34 10.97 13.62
N LEU A 12 -40.99 9.68 13.62
CA LEU A 12 -39.60 9.27 13.66
C LEU A 12 -38.98 9.65 12.30
N THR A 13 -38.32 10.81 12.27
CA THR A 13 -37.41 11.18 11.19
C THR A 13 -36.24 10.21 11.20
N VAL A 14 -36.29 9.21 10.34
CA VAL A 14 -35.14 8.38 10.00
C VAL A 14 -34.20 9.29 9.20
N LEU A 15 -33.26 9.93 9.89
CA LEU A 15 -32.15 10.62 9.24
C LEU A 15 -31.35 9.56 8.47
N PRO A 16 -31.16 9.66 7.15
CA PRO A 16 -30.08 8.94 6.51
C PRO A 16 -28.78 9.48 7.09
N CYS A 17 -28.10 8.65 7.90
CA CYS A 17 -26.69 8.84 8.21
C CYS A 17 -25.94 8.72 6.89
N PHE A 18 -25.75 9.85 6.21
CA PHE A 18 -24.76 9.94 5.16
C PHE A 18 -23.41 9.86 5.86
N ALA A 19 -22.88 8.64 5.97
CA ALA A 19 -21.45 8.44 6.16
C ALA A 19 -20.77 9.00 4.91
N GLN A 20 -20.45 10.29 4.96
CA GLN A 20 -19.61 10.91 3.97
C GLN A 20 -18.19 10.40 4.26
N ASP A 21 -17.77 9.39 3.49
CA ASP A 21 -16.37 8.96 3.48
C ASP A 21 -15.51 10.21 3.32
N GLN A 22 -14.68 10.47 4.32
CA GLN A 22 -13.71 11.54 4.27
C GLN A 22 -12.73 11.18 3.15
N VAL A 23 -12.94 11.78 1.98
CA VAL A 23 -11.95 11.78 0.90
C VAL A 23 -10.73 12.55 1.42
N LEU A 24 -9.82 11.83 2.05
CA LEU A 24 -8.47 12.29 2.33
C LEU A 24 -7.81 12.57 0.98
N LEU A 25 -7.78 13.84 0.59
CA LEU A 25 -6.96 14.33 -0.51
C LEU A 25 -5.49 14.13 -0.13
N GLN A 26 -4.94 12.95 -0.46
CA GLN A 26 -3.49 12.77 -0.53
C GLN A 26 -2.99 13.33 -1.87
N SER A 27 -1.99 14.19 -1.75
CA SER A 27 -1.44 15.08 -2.77
C SER A 27 -1.22 14.41 -4.14
N LYS A 28 -1.78 15.06 -5.17
CA LYS A 28 -1.51 14.85 -6.59
C LYS A 28 0.00 14.86 -6.87
N VAL A 29 0.59 13.68 -7.01
CA VAL A 29 1.56 13.47 -8.09
C VAL A 29 0.71 13.06 -9.29
N THR A 30 0.78 13.80 -10.39
CA THR A 30 0.35 13.28 -11.68
C THR A 30 1.21 12.07 -11.97
N VAL A 31 0.73 10.90 -11.57
CA VAL A 31 1.30 9.59 -11.89
C VAL A 31 1.23 9.48 -13.40
N ASN A 32 2.29 9.92 -14.07
CA ASN A 32 2.47 9.65 -15.48
C ASN A 32 2.44 8.12 -15.62
N HIS A 33 1.32 7.63 -16.14
CA HIS A 33 0.98 6.24 -16.49
C HIS A 33 1.94 5.17 -15.93
N ILE A 34 1.63 4.58 -14.77
CA ILE A 34 2.23 3.26 -14.46
C ILE A 34 1.91 2.33 -15.63
N PRO A 35 2.90 1.61 -16.18
CA PRO A 35 2.67 0.68 -17.27
C PRO A 35 1.57 -0.31 -16.93
N ASN A 36 0.57 -0.46 -17.80
CA ASN A 36 -0.60 -1.30 -17.53
C ASN A 36 -0.24 -2.74 -17.16
N GLY A 37 0.90 -3.22 -17.67
CA GLY A 37 1.41 -4.54 -17.35
C GLY A 37 1.79 -4.73 -15.88
N PHE A 38 1.87 -3.70 -15.03
CA PHE A 38 2.04 -3.86 -13.57
C PHE A 38 0.72 -4.24 -12.87
N TYR A 39 -0.44 -3.95 -13.45
CA TYR A 39 -1.71 -4.25 -12.80
C TYR A 39 -2.07 -5.73 -12.89
N GLY A 40 -2.80 -6.20 -11.88
CA GLY A 40 -3.22 -7.59 -11.76
C GLY A 40 -2.70 -8.28 -10.51
N ASN A 41 -2.80 -9.60 -10.49
CA ASN A 41 -2.39 -10.45 -9.37
C ASN A 41 -1.00 -10.98 -9.61
N TRP A 42 -0.15 -10.90 -8.59
CA TRP A 42 1.25 -11.27 -8.63
C TRP A 42 1.61 -12.20 -7.49
N ARG A 43 2.40 -13.22 -7.80
CA ARG A 43 3.20 -13.93 -6.81
C ARG A 43 4.55 -13.25 -6.71
N VAL A 44 4.91 -12.78 -5.53
CA VAL A 44 6.13 -12.01 -5.28
C VAL A 44 7.04 -12.81 -4.36
N LYS A 45 8.25 -13.11 -4.84
CA LYS A 45 9.31 -13.73 -4.06
C LYS A 45 10.31 -12.65 -3.65
N SER A 46 10.75 -12.69 -2.41
CA SER A 46 11.78 -11.79 -1.90
C SER A 46 12.89 -12.59 -1.22
N ASP A 47 14.13 -12.28 -1.57
CA ASP A 47 15.34 -12.89 -1.01
C ASP A 47 16.24 -11.78 -0.47
N ILE A 48 16.70 -11.88 0.77
CA ILE A 48 17.61 -10.89 1.34
C ILE A 48 18.97 -10.96 0.64
N ILE A 49 19.48 -9.80 0.21
CA ILE A 49 20.83 -9.64 -0.37
C ILE A 49 21.80 -9.25 0.74
N SER A 50 21.41 -8.30 1.59
CA SER A 50 22.25 -7.77 2.67
C SER A 50 21.40 -7.24 3.82
N THR A 51 21.99 -7.21 5.01
CA THR A 51 21.44 -6.55 6.18
C THR A 51 22.56 -6.21 7.16
N ASP A 52 22.37 -5.15 7.96
CA ASP A 52 23.24 -4.77 9.05
C ASP A 52 22.88 -5.45 10.40
N THR A 53 21.86 -6.31 10.41
CA THR A 53 21.37 -6.95 11.64
C THR A 53 20.95 -8.40 11.42
N VAL A 54 21.08 -9.22 12.47
CA VAL A 54 20.72 -10.65 12.42
C VAL A 54 19.39 -10.86 13.13
N GLY A 55 18.50 -11.65 12.51
CA GLY A 55 17.27 -12.13 13.15
C GLY A 55 16.06 -11.16 13.11
N ILE A 56 16.24 -9.91 12.70
CA ILE A 56 15.13 -8.95 12.57
C ILE A 56 14.38 -9.12 11.25
N PHE A 57 15.12 -9.29 10.16
CA PHE A 57 14.59 -9.35 8.80
C PHE A 57 14.46 -10.80 8.34
N LYS A 58 13.29 -11.17 7.78
CA LYS A 58 13.09 -12.51 7.20
C LYS A 58 14.02 -12.70 6.02
N THR A 59 14.74 -13.82 5.95
CA THR A 59 15.71 -14.05 4.87
C THR A 59 15.05 -14.31 3.52
N LYS A 60 13.86 -14.90 3.51
CA LYS A 60 13.04 -15.17 2.32
C LYS A 60 11.56 -14.96 2.62
N SER A 61 10.79 -14.50 1.63
CA SER A 61 9.33 -14.51 1.69
C SER A 61 8.70 -14.82 0.33
N ILE A 62 7.45 -15.30 0.39
CA ILE A 62 6.56 -15.40 -0.75
C ILE A 62 5.27 -14.69 -0.33
N ASP A 63 4.89 -13.68 -1.10
CA ASP A 63 3.71 -12.87 -0.88
C ASP A 63 2.86 -12.84 -2.15
N PHE A 64 1.58 -12.50 -2.00
CA PHE A 64 0.66 -12.35 -3.10
C PHE A 64 0.10 -10.95 -3.07
N TRP A 65 0.19 -10.24 -4.20
CA TRP A 65 -0.22 -8.86 -4.29
C TRP A 65 -1.11 -8.66 -5.51
N ASN A 66 -2.29 -8.10 -5.28
CA ASN A 66 -3.06 -7.43 -6.29
C ASN A 66 -2.57 -5.99 -6.40
N ILE A 67 -2.22 -5.57 -7.60
CA ILE A 67 -1.89 -4.18 -7.92
C ILE A 67 -3.02 -3.63 -8.76
N SER A 68 -3.76 -2.68 -8.22
CA SER A 68 -4.90 -2.06 -8.91
C SER A 68 -4.81 -0.54 -8.83
N ARG A 69 -5.69 0.14 -9.59
CA ARG A 69 -5.80 1.60 -9.54
C ARG A 69 -7.26 2.02 -9.41
N CYS A 70 -7.49 3.05 -8.60
CA CYS A 70 -8.73 3.80 -8.58
C CYS A 70 -8.41 5.28 -8.79
N GLY A 71 -8.75 5.81 -9.98
CA GLY A 71 -8.32 7.14 -10.39
C GLY A 71 -6.79 7.26 -10.45
N ASN A 72 -6.24 8.10 -9.56
CA ASN A 72 -4.80 8.36 -9.43
C ASN A 72 -4.14 7.62 -8.27
N VAL A 73 -4.89 6.80 -7.52
CA VAL A 73 -4.39 6.03 -6.38
C VAL A 73 -4.09 4.61 -6.84
N ILE A 74 -2.89 4.12 -6.51
CA ILE A 74 -2.51 2.72 -6.69
C ILE A 74 -2.70 2.02 -5.36
N THR A 75 -3.43 0.91 -5.41
CA THR A 75 -3.73 0.07 -4.26
C THR A 75 -2.97 -1.24 -4.40
N LEU A 76 -2.28 -1.62 -3.33
CA LEU A 76 -1.64 -2.92 -3.15
C LEU A 76 -2.44 -3.71 -2.13
N GLU A 77 -2.97 -4.86 -2.53
CA GLU A 77 -3.76 -5.73 -1.64
C GLU A 77 -3.19 -7.13 -1.60
N ASN A 78 -3.02 -7.68 -0.40
CA ASN A 78 -2.68 -9.08 -0.19
C ASN A 78 -3.92 -9.81 0.33
N PRO A 79 -4.58 -10.64 -0.49
CA PRO A 79 -5.83 -11.30 -0.10
C PRO A 79 -5.64 -12.37 0.98
N PHE A 80 -4.42 -12.85 1.21
CA PHE A 80 -4.13 -13.88 2.21
C PHE A 80 -3.86 -13.29 3.60
N SER A 81 -3.22 -12.13 3.66
CA SER A 81 -2.96 -11.43 4.93
C SER A 81 -3.99 -10.36 5.27
N GLY A 82 -4.83 -9.96 4.31
CA GLY A 82 -5.76 -8.84 4.45
C GLY A 82 -5.08 -7.47 4.41
N ALA A 83 -3.78 -7.39 4.11
CA ALA A 83 -3.07 -6.12 4.02
C ALA A 83 -3.53 -5.35 2.78
N SER A 84 -3.98 -4.10 2.96
CA SER A 84 -4.31 -3.17 1.87
C SER A 84 -3.60 -1.84 2.11
N GLN A 85 -2.92 -1.31 1.09
CA GLN A 85 -2.12 -0.11 1.21
C GLN A 85 -2.14 0.73 -0.08
N SER A 86 -2.10 2.05 0.08
CA SER A 86 -1.79 2.97 -1.01
C SER A 86 -0.29 3.26 -1.05
N VAL A 87 0.31 3.32 -2.24
CA VAL A 87 1.74 3.61 -2.40
C VAL A 87 1.97 4.95 -3.09
N THR A 88 2.98 5.67 -2.61
CA THR A 88 3.44 6.90 -3.25
C THR A 88 4.45 6.55 -4.33
N VAL A 89 4.09 6.79 -5.58
CA VAL A 89 4.98 6.62 -6.72
C VAL A 89 5.94 7.80 -6.81
N GLU A 90 7.23 7.51 -6.81
CA GLU A 90 8.28 8.53 -6.91
C GLU A 90 8.74 8.73 -8.37
N SER A 91 8.77 7.67 -9.18
CA SER A 91 9.22 7.74 -10.57
C SER A 91 8.61 6.64 -11.41
N VAL A 92 8.28 6.97 -12.66
CA VAL A 92 7.80 6.02 -13.68
C VAL A 92 8.58 6.24 -14.97
N LYS A 93 9.04 5.14 -15.58
CA LYS A 93 9.56 5.07 -16.95
C LYS A 93 8.88 3.91 -17.67
N THR A 94 9.15 3.73 -18.97
CA THR A 94 8.46 2.78 -19.86
C THR A 94 8.15 1.41 -19.26
N ASN A 95 9.11 0.80 -18.58
CA ASN A 95 8.95 -0.50 -17.93
C ASN A 95 9.48 -0.50 -16.49
N TYR A 96 9.54 0.67 -15.84
CA TYR A 96 10.18 0.81 -14.54
C TYR A 96 9.33 1.67 -13.63
N ILE A 97 9.20 1.25 -12.37
CA ILE A 97 8.58 2.05 -11.31
C ILE A 97 9.50 2.10 -10.10
N LYS A 98 9.52 3.27 -9.47
CA LYS A 98 10.05 3.46 -8.13
C LYS A 98 8.95 4.00 -7.24
N PHE A 99 8.73 3.37 -6.10
CA PHE A 99 7.77 3.83 -5.11
C PHE A 99 8.34 3.71 -3.71
N ARG A 100 7.77 4.49 -2.80
CA ARG A 100 8.14 4.51 -1.40
C ARG A 100 6.92 4.28 -0.54
N LYS A 101 7.10 3.45 0.49
CA LYS A 101 6.08 3.19 1.51
C LYS A 101 6.67 3.47 2.88
N VAL A 102 5.87 4.09 3.73
CA VAL A 102 6.19 4.31 5.14
C VAL A 102 5.06 3.71 5.96
N GLY A 103 5.41 2.89 6.95
CA GLY A 103 4.46 2.36 7.92
C GLY A 103 4.98 2.58 9.32
N ASP A 104 4.09 3.02 10.20
CA ASP A 104 4.36 3.15 11.64
C ASP A 104 3.84 1.90 12.36
N TYR A 105 4.67 1.34 13.24
CA TYR A 105 4.40 0.13 14.03
C TYR A 105 4.90 0.34 15.46
N ASP A 106 4.00 0.61 16.40
CA ASP A 106 4.35 1.04 17.75
C ASP A 106 5.37 2.19 17.74
N ASN A 107 6.54 1.97 18.35
CA ASN A 107 7.64 2.92 18.38
C ASN A 107 8.60 2.75 17.20
N LYS A 108 8.18 2.12 16.11
CA LYS A 108 9.01 1.86 14.93
C LYS A 108 8.43 2.49 13.69
N LYS A 109 9.30 2.96 12.80
CA LYS A 109 8.96 3.44 11.47
C LYS A 109 9.69 2.60 10.44
N LEU A 110 8.92 1.84 9.64
CA LEU A 110 9.42 1.07 8.53
C LEU A 110 9.29 1.90 7.25
N THR A 111 10.40 2.10 6.56
CA THR A 111 10.44 2.72 5.23
C THR A 111 10.89 1.67 4.22
N ASP A 112 10.08 1.42 3.21
CA ASP A 112 10.41 0.63 2.03
C ASP A 112 10.66 1.57 0.85
N THR A 113 11.76 1.39 0.15
CA THR A 113 12.03 2.03 -1.15
C THR A 113 12.19 0.95 -2.20
N VAL A 114 11.18 0.84 -3.07
CA VAL A 114 11.07 -0.27 -4.01
C VAL A 114 11.31 0.22 -5.42
N THR A 115 12.13 -0.51 -6.17
CA THR A 115 12.36 -0.32 -7.60
C THR A 115 11.99 -1.60 -8.31
N LEU A 116 11.15 -1.53 -9.34
CA LEU A 116 10.75 -2.69 -10.14
C LEU A 116 10.92 -2.39 -11.62
N THR A 117 11.41 -3.38 -12.35
CA THR A 117 11.46 -3.42 -13.81
C THR A 117 10.52 -4.51 -14.30
N LEU A 118 9.65 -4.16 -15.25
CA LEU A 118 8.62 -5.01 -15.81
C LEU A 118 9.12 -5.70 -17.09
N GLY A 119 8.95 -7.01 -17.13
CA GLY A 119 8.93 -7.84 -18.34
C GLY A 119 7.49 -8.14 -18.77
N LYS A 120 7.27 -9.19 -19.56
CA LYS A 120 5.92 -9.54 -20.03
C LYS A 120 4.99 -9.94 -18.86
N ASP A 121 5.30 -11.08 -18.26
CA ASP A 121 4.55 -11.69 -17.15
C ASP A 121 5.40 -11.83 -15.88
N THR A 122 6.51 -11.08 -15.85
CA THR A 122 7.45 -11.05 -14.73
C THR A 122 7.83 -9.62 -14.42
N PHE A 123 8.23 -9.37 -13.18
CA PHE A 123 9.01 -8.20 -12.84
C PHE A 123 10.18 -8.60 -11.94
N TRP A 124 11.20 -7.76 -11.88
CA TRP A 124 12.33 -7.93 -10.97
C TRP A 124 12.78 -6.59 -10.42
N GLY A 125 13.42 -6.60 -9.27
CA GLY A 125 13.81 -5.35 -8.65
C GLY A 125 14.44 -5.50 -7.29
N ILE A 126 14.50 -4.38 -6.57
CA ILE A 126 15.09 -4.25 -5.25
C ILE A 126 14.11 -3.56 -4.30
N ASN A 127 14.02 -4.03 -3.06
CA ASN A 127 13.46 -3.26 -1.95
C ASN A 127 14.54 -2.96 -0.92
N GLU A 128 14.76 -1.68 -0.67
CA GLU A 128 15.59 -1.18 0.41
C GLU A 128 14.70 -0.85 1.61
N ILE A 129 14.91 -1.57 2.70
CA ILE A 129 14.16 -1.44 3.94
C ILE A 129 15.02 -0.69 4.95
N LYS A 130 14.40 0.30 5.60
CA LYS A 130 14.93 0.98 6.79
C LYS A 130 13.92 0.91 7.91
N LEU A 131 14.32 0.34 9.05
CA LEU A 131 13.54 0.30 10.28
C LEU A 131 14.17 1.26 11.29
N ASP A 132 13.47 2.35 11.61
CA ASP A 132 13.89 3.27 12.66
C ASP A 132 13.11 2.95 13.94
N THR A 133 13.81 2.75 15.05
CA THR A 133 13.21 2.68 16.39
C THR A 133 13.25 4.07 17.01
N ILE A 134 12.07 4.60 17.33
CA ILE A 134 11.83 5.96 17.82
C ILE A 134 11.68 5.94 19.33
N SER A 135 12.34 6.89 20.00
CA SER A 135 12.18 7.12 21.43
C SER A 135 10.77 7.62 21.74
N GLY A 136 10.09 6.95 22.68
CA GLY A 136 8.78 7.38 23.15
C GLY A 136 8.80 8.62 24.07
N ILE A 137 9.99 9.11 24.43
CA ILE A 137 10.14 10.24 25.36
C ILE A 137 10.25 11.57 24.59
N ASP A 138 11.06 11.59 23.53
CA ASP A 138 11.47 12.81 22.82
C ASP A 138 11.47 12.66 21.29
N GLY A 139 11.07 11.50 20.76
CA GLY A 139 10.83 11.29 19.33
C GLY A 139 12.09 11.15 18.46
N HIS A 140 13.29 11.10 19.04
CA HIS A 140 14.51 10.88 18.25
C HIS A 140 14.67 9.41 17.84
N VAL A 141 15.45 9.18 16.77
CA VAL A 141 15.77 7.83 16.30
C VAL A 141 16.83 7.23 17.22
N MET A 142 16.46 6.20 17.98
CA MET A 142 17.38 5.47 18.88
C MET A 142 18.24 4.46 18.12
N LYS A 143 17.66 3.83 17.08
CA LYS A 143 18.32 2.78 16.31
C LYS A 143 17.78 2.78 14.88
N THR A 144 18.66 2.53 13.92
CA THR A 144 18.29 2.27 12.53
C THR A 144 18.85 0.91 12.13
N GLU A 145 18.00 0.07 11.58
CA GLU A 145 18.36 -1.21 10.97
C GLU A 145 17.98 -1.21 9.50
N LYS A 146 18.79 -1.86 8.66
CA LYS A 146 18.62 -1.85 7.20
C LYS A 146 18.71 -3.25 6.62
N ALA A 147 17.95 -3.46 5.55
CA ALA A 147 18.05 -4.65 4.72
C ALA A 147 17.79 -4.30 3.26
N THR A 148 18.44 -5.03 2.35
CA THR A 148 18.18 -4.95 0.91
C THR A 148 17.71 -6.30 0.43
N TYR A 149 16.59 -6.32 -0.29
CA TYR A 149 16.00 -7.52 -0.86
C TYR A 149 16.05 -7.49 -2.37
N GLN A 150 16.35 -8.64 -2.97
CA GLN A 150 15.98 -8.92 -4.35
C GLN A 150 14.50 -9.29 -4.40
N ILE A 151 13.77 -8.74 -5.36
CA ILE A 151 12.36 -9.07 -5.60
C ILE A 151 12.20 -9.66 -6.99
N LYS A 152 11.38 -10.70 -7.09
CA LYS A 152 10.89 -11.26 -8.36
C LYS A 152 9.39 -11.48 -8.30
N GLY A 153 8.67 -10.93 -9.26
CA GLY A 153 7.24 -11.10 -9.44
C GLY A 153 6.93 -12.01 -10.63
N GLU A 154 5.94 -12.87 -10.47
CA GLU A 154 5.34 -13.68 -11.53
C GLU A 154 3.85 -13.40 -11.58
N LYS A 155 3.34 -13.01 -12.76
CA LYS A 155 1.93 -12.64 -12.94
C LYS A 155 1.06 -13.89 -12.89
N LEU A 156 -0.02 -13.80 -12.13
CA LEU A 156 -1.03 -14.84 -12.00
C LEU A 156 -2.26 -14.53 -12.85
N SER A 157 -2.63 -13.25 -12.95
CA SER A 157 -3.70 -12.75 -13.83
C SER A 157 -3.63 -11.23 -13.98
N GLY A 158 -4.23 -10.70 -15.05
CA GLY A 158 -4.21 -9.27 -15.40
C GLY A 158 -3.65 -9.04 -16.80
N THR A 159 -3.58 -7.78 -17.23
CA THR A 159 -3.11 -7.39 -18.56
C THR A 159 -1.59 -7.57 -18.68
N SER A 160 -1.11 -8.12 -19.78
CA SER A 160 0.33 -8.28 -20.06
C SER A 160 0.88 -7.15 -20.94
N ILE A 161 2.20 -6.94 -20.95
CA ILE A 161 2.79 -6.02 -21.92
C ILE A 161 2.64 -6.63 -23.33
N GLY A 162 1.91 -5.95 -24.22
CA GLY A 162 1.80 -6.31 -25.64
C GLY A 162 0.44 -6.82 -26.12
N GLU A 163 -0.58 -6.78 -25.26
CA GLU A 163 -2.01 -6.84 -25.64
C GLU A 163 -2.58 -5.42 -25.71
#